data_AF-A0A9W5UV74-F1
#
_entry.id   AF-A0A9W5UV74-F1
#
_cell.length_a   1.000
_cell.length_b   1.000
_cell.length_c   1.000
_cell.angle_alpha   90.00
_cell.angle_beta   90.00
_cell.angle_gamma   90.00
#
_symmetry.space_group_name_H-M   'P 1'
#
loop_
_entity.id
_entity.type
_entity.pdbx_description
1 polymer ?
#
loop_
_entity_poly.entity_id
_entity_poly.type
_entity_poly.pdbx_seq_one_letter_code
_entity_poly.pdbx_strand_id
1 'polypeptide(L)'
;MTHPGAAQPGEPGWQHHPGAAAPPPQQRTPQQGAAPAPTLGGTGPGHAWATQRGQGRATVGTAYTSRAAAAASAAVAAPAARAPQSRAGAQATAAPTGQAVAEGAAGDAAAIPVVRPHRRQPRVGGIHVAQLVAWQAGAAAVLAATPHGLPLTVAVAAATVLVLAPTMVRHQGRWLHQWLAVWWAYRGRSRRLVGAGSDGPWQLLSHLESTVELDQVEIDDQPAVLLTHRGGLSAVLEVDPTEGALLMGAPQALPSPVALLPAADPKTPVVTVQVLIQVTPAPRARAAAVDRAYRELTNGGVPASRQAWVVLHAPRTPDFHADRDLRPALTAAIRRTRRQLRQERATARLLNRDEVLAAVAQLTHLTGGATESTDRPLARESWRSWTVQGVPQSCHRLLAWPSRAWQIDPLLRGIPAAAGVVSISVARENDRPGDDDALVEVAFRLIGTDPAALATADRALDQAIRDHGGRLQRLDGEHAHGVAATLPLGGFLR
;
A
#
# COMPACT_ATOMS: atom_id res chain seq x y z
N MET A 1 17.81 7.70 61.40
CA MET A 1 18.05 8.98 62.09
C MET A 1 19.48 8.98 62.61
N THR A 2 20.21 10.08 62.36
CA THR A 2 21.51 10.53 62.90
C THR A 2 22.78 9.71 62.64
N HIS A 3 23.56 10.19 61.65
CA HIS A 3 25.04 10.18 61.58
C HIS A 3 25.63 11.14 62.65
N PRO A 4 26.91 11.02 63.11
CA PRO A 4 28.07 11.57 62.35
C PRO A 4 29.46 10.93 62.63
N GLY A 5 30.49 11.30 61.84
CA GLY A 5 31.88 11.26 62.35
C GLY A 5 33.04 11.09 61.37
N ALA A 6 33.57 12.23 60.90
CA ALA A 6 35.00 12.54 60.70
C ALA A 6 35.79 12.07 59.46
N ALA A 7 36.63 13.00 58.99
CA ALA A 7 37.48 13.00 57.82
C ALA A 7 38.97 13.08 58.22
N GLN A 8 39.87 12.53 57.38
CA GLN A 8 41.22 13.06 57.10
C GLN A 8 41.94 12.19 56.04
N PRO A 9 42.50 12.79 54.96
CA PRO A 9 43.54 12.16 54.15
C PRO A 9 44.90 12.83 54.35
N GLY A 10 45.95 12.00 54.50
CA GLY A 10 47.35 12.40 54.50
C GLY A 10 48.09 11.86 53.28
N GLU A 11 48.77 12.77 52.57
CA GLU A 11 49.92 12.54 51.67
C GLU A 11 51.19 12.19 52.50
N PRO A 12 52.39 11.78 51.96
CA PRO A 12 53.02 12.24 50.70
C PRO A 12 53.99 11.27 49.97
N GLY A 13 54.59 11.71 48.85
CA GLY A 13 55.89 11.17 48.43
C GLY A 13 56.40 11.46 47.00
N TRP A 14 57.50 12.24 46.94
CA TRP A 14 58.59 12.27 45.92
C TRP A 14 58.39 13.17 44.68
N GLN A 15 58.95 14.39 44.55
CA GLN A 15 60.33 14.95 44.60
C GLN A 15 60.95 15.25 43.20
N HIS A 16 61.09 16.55 42.89
CA HIS A 16 62.22 17.33 42.29
C HIS A 16 63.08 16.71 41.16
N HIS A 17 63.21 17.26 39.93
CA HIS A 17 63.91 18.48 39.43
C HIS A 17 64.93 18.04 38.33
N PRO A 18 65.65 18.91 37.59
CA PRO A 18 65.40 20.26 37.04
C PRO A 18 65.73 20.35 35.51
N GLY A 19 65.55 21.54 34.90
CA GLY A 19 65.61 21.75 33.45
C GLY A 19 66.96 22.06 32.80
N ALA A 20 66.93 22.40 31.51
CA ALA A 20 67.98 23.15 30.81
C ALA A 20 67.45 23.70 29.47
N ALA A 21 67.95 24.88 29.11
CA ALA A 21 67.57 25.73 27.99
C ALA A 21 68.12 25.30 26.62
N ALA A 22 67.57 25.94 25.58
CA ALA A 22 67.78 25.73 24.14
C ALA A 22 69.16 26.10 23.57
N PRO A 23 69.45 25.62 22.35
CA PRO A 23 70.13 26.39 21.29
C PRO A 23 69.35 26.43 19.95
N PRO A 24 69.76 27.26 18.95
CA PRO A 24 68.83 27.99 18.08
C PRO A 24 68.88 27.51 16.58
N PRO A 25 68.40 28.25 15.55
CA PRO A 25 67.60 27.68 14.45
C PRO A 25 68.41 27.33 13.19
N GLN A 26 67.92 26.37 12.39
CA GLN A 26 68.41 26.16 11.02
C GLN A 26 67.26 26.06 10.03
N GLN A 27 67.35 26.91 9.00
CA GLN A 27 66.49 27.00 7.83
C GLN A 27 66.51 25.70 7.01
N ARG A 28 65.34 25.23 6.54
CA ARG A 28 65.20 24.54 5.25
C ARG A 28 63.88 24.90 4.57
N THR A 29 64.01 24.94 3.25
CA THR A 29 63.14 25.37 2.14
C THR A 29 61.75 24.70 2.06
N PRO A 30 60.78 25.32 1.35
CA PRO A 30 59.46 24.74 1.14
C PRO A 30 59.47 23.78 -0.06
N GLN A 31 59.04 22.54 0.13
CA GLN A 31 58.73 21.63 -0.98
C GLN A 31 57.36 20.96 -0.77
N GLN A 32 56.44 21.43 -1.60
CA GLN A 32 55.20 20.86 -2.14
C GLN A 32 54.79 19.44 -1.71
N GLY A 33 53.55 19.36 -1.18
CA GLY A 33 52.51 18.50 -1.74
C GLY A 33 52.56 17.00 -1.42
N ALA A 34 52.02 16.61 -0.27
CA ALA A 34 51.48 15.27 -0.06
C ALA A 34 50.27 15.32 0.89
N ALA A 35 49.15 14.76 0.42
CA ALA A 35 47.87 14.68 1.11
C ALA A 35 47.96 13.83 2.40
N PRO A 36 47.31 14.22 3.51
CA PRO A 36 47.20 13.38 4.68
C PRO A 36 46.08 12.33 4.54
N ALA A 37 46.38 11.14 5.07
CA ALA A 37 45.50 9.99 5.20
C ALA A 37 44.25 10.29 6.04
N PRO A 38 43.09 9.68 5.73
CA PRO A 38 41.90 9.84 6.55
C PRO A 38 42.00 9.01 7.84
N THR A 39 41.77 9.71 8.94
CA THR A 39 41.57 9.24 10.30
C THR A 39 40.39 8.27 10.40
N LEU A 40 40.64 7.11 11.02
CA LEU A 40 39.62 6.16 11.46
C LEU A 40 38.82 6.76 12.63
N GLY A 41 37.60 7.23 12.36
CA GLY A 41 36.58 7.57 13.35
C GLY A 41 35.39 6.62 13.21
N GLY A 42 35.19 5.77 14.22
CA GLY A 42 34.16 4.73 14.23
C GLY A 42 32.73 5.27 14.28
N THR A 43 31.88 4.78 13.38
CA THR A 43 30.43 4.72 13.51
C THR A 43 29.98 3.34 12.99
N GLY A 44 29.05 2.70 13.71
CA GLY A 44 28.78 1.26 13.64
C GLY A 44 28.23 0.72 12.31
N PRO A 45 28.34 -0.59 12.05
CA PRO A 45 28.07 -1.21 10.75
C PRO A 45 26.59 -1.34 10.34
N GLY A 46 25.63 -0.74 11.06
CA GLY A 46 24.19 -0.91 10.80
C GLY A 46 23.64 -0.15 9.58
N HIS A 47 24.12 1.06 9.31
CA HIS A 47 23.50 1.95 8.31
C HIS A 47 24.03 1.79 6.87
N ALA A 48 25.26 1.32 6.69
CA ALA A 48 25.85 1.09 5.37
C ALA A 48 25.27 -0.17 4.68
N TRP A 49 24.83 -1.15 5.46
CA TRP A 49 24.28 -2.42 4.97
C TRP A 49 22.92 -2.26 4.26
N ALA A 50 22.03 -1.41 4.80
CA ALA A 50 20.70 -1.19 4.23
C ALA A 50 20.73 -0.36 2.93
N THR A 51 21.67 0.58 2.83
CA THR A 51 21.87 1.43 1.64
C THR A 51 22.53 0.67 0.49
N GLN A 52 23.44 -0.27 0.78
CA GLN A 52 24.10 -1.09 -0.24
C GLN A 52 23.15 -2.13 -0.89
N ARG A 53 22.17 -2.67 -0.15
CA ARG A 53 21.19 -3.63 -0.72
C ARG A 53 20.20 -2.99 -1.69
N GLY A 54 19.90 -1.70 -1.56
CA GLY A 54 18.98 -0.98 -2.44
C GLY A 54 19.52 -0.71 -3.86
N GLN A 55 20.85 -0.70 -4.04
CA GLN A 55 21.49 -0.37 -5.32
C GLN A 55 21.90 -1.60 -6.16
N GLY A 56 21.91 -2.81 -5.58
CA GLY A 56 22.52 -3.99 -6.21
C GLY A 56 21.63 -4.92 -7.05
N ARG A 57 20.31 -4.70 -7.17
CA ARG A 57 19.43 -5.63 -7.92
C ARG A 57 19.29 -5.25 -9.40
N ALA A 58 20.27 -5.65 -10.20
CA ALA A 58 20.16 -5.75 -11.66
C ALA A 58 19.43 -7.06 -12.06
N THR A 59 18.12 -6.96 -12.23
CA THR A 59 17.34 -7.41 -13.39
C THR A 59 17.55 -8.82 -13.98
N VAL A 60 16.65 -9.76 -13.63
CA VAL A 60 16.23 -10.89 -14.50
C VAL A 60 14.72 -10.77 -14.67
N GLY A 61 14.26 -10.59 -15.91
CA GLY A 61 12.88 -10.29 -16.25
C GLY A 61 12.14 -11.51 -16.81
N THR A 62 10.90 -11.73 -16.38
CA THR A 62 10.02 -12.71 -17.01
C THR A 62 8.54 -12.36 -16.87
N ALA A 63 7.79 -12.75 -17.91
CA ALA A 63 6.36 -12.56 -18.06
C ALA A 63 5.59 -13.73 -17.41
N TYR A 64 4.38 -13.45 -16.91
CA TYR A 64 3.53 -14.44 -16.24
C TYR A 64 2.23 -14.66 -17.02
N THR A 65 1.81 -15.92 -17.08
CA THR A 65 0.50 -16.39 -17.54
C THR A 65 -0.17 -17.14 -16.39
N SER A 66 -1.48 -16.96 -16.21
CA SER A 66 -2.23 -17.62 -15.15
C SER A 66 -2.58 -19.07 -15.53
N ARG A 67 -2.59 -19.97 -14.53
CA ARG A 67 -2.90 -21.40 -14.67
C ARG A 67 -4.35 -21.72 -15.07
N ALA A 68 -5.21 -20.71 -15.22
CA ALA A 68 -6.51 -20.86 -15.89
C ALA A 68 -6.38 -20.88 -17.44
N ALA A 69 -5.32 -20.27 -18.00
CA ALA A 69 -5.07 -20.24 -19.43
C ALA A 69 -4.35 -21.50 -19.97
N ALA A 70 -3.68 -22.25 -19.09
CA ALA A 70 -3.04 -23.52 -19.46
C ALA A 70 -4.06 -24.64 -19.78
N ALA A 71 -5.26 -24.58 -19.17
CA ALA A 71 -6.34 -25.52 -19.47
C ALA A 71 -7.07 -25.19 -20.78
N ALA A 72 -7.13 -23.91 -21.18
CA ALA A 72 -7.76 -23.50 -22.43
C ALA A 72 -6.85 -23.67 -23.66
N SER A 73 -5.52 -23.61 -23.47
CA SER A 73 -4.55 -23.71 -24.57
C SER A 73 -4.20 -25.16 -24.94
N ALA A 74 -4.46 -26.12 -24.05
CA ALA A 74 -4.31 -27.55 -24.32
C ALA A 74 -5.45 -28.16 -25.16
N ALA A 75 -6.52 -27.39 -25.42
CA ALA A 75 -7.69 -27.85 -26.18
C ALA A 75 -7.67 -27.49 -27.68
N VAL A 76 -6.64 -26.79 -28.18
CA VAL A 76 -6.59 -26.31 -29.58
C VAL A 76 -5.43 -26.89 -30.40
N ALA A 77 -4.58 -27.76 -29.84
CA ALA A 77 -3.46 -28.35 -30.58
C ALA A 77 -3.47 -29.89 -30.52
N ALA A 78 -4.29 -30.52 -31.37
CA ALA A 78 -4.09 -31.91 -31.80
C ALA A 78 -4.57 -32.08 -33.26
N PRO A 79 -3.67 -32.38 -34.22
CA PRO A 79 -4.04 -32.78 -35.57
C PRO A 79 -3.87 -34.30 -35.75
N ALA A 80 -4.91 -35.02 -36.18
CA ALA A 80 -4.81 -36.35 -36.80
C ALA A 80 -6.20 -36.75 -37.36
N ALA A 81 -6.38 -36.83 -38.68
CA ALA A 81 -6.12 -38.00 -39.53
C ALA A 81 -7.34 -38.94 -39.70
N ARG A 82 -8.09 -38.64 -40.77
CA ARG A 82 -8.77 -39.50 -41.75
C ARG A 82 -8.84 -41.05 -41.51
N ALA A 83 -10.06 -41.53 -41.22
CA ALA A 83 -10.77 -42.76 -41.68
C ALA A 83 -10.19 -44.18 -41.40
N PRO A 84 -10.98 -45.31 -41.50
CA PRO A 84 -12.40 -45.45 -41.82
C PRO A 84 -13.26 -46.27 -40.82
N GLN A 85 -14.58 -46.13 -40.97
CA GLN A 85 -15.64 -46.83 -40.25
C GLN A 85 -15.96 -48.19 -40.90
N SER A 86 -16.16 -49.21 -40.06
CA SER A 86 -16.73 -50.51 -40.44
C SER A 86 -18.03 -50.77 -39.66
N ARG A 87 -19.09 -51.04 -40.43
CA ARG A 87 -20.46 -51.47 -40.10
C ARG A 87 -20.61 -52.52 -38.98
N ALA A 88 -21.66 -52.36 -38.17
CA ALA A 88 -22.76 -53.31 -37.83
C ALA A 88 -23.45 -52.78 -36.55
N GLY A 89 -24.76 -52.75 -36.32
CA GLY A 89 -25.93 -53.38 -36.91
C GLY A 89 -26.87 -53.83 -35.76
N ALA A 90 -28.17 -53.51 -35.86
CA ALA A 90 -29.33 -53.93 -35.03
C ALA A 90 -29.51 -53.20 -33.66
N GLN A 91 -30.49 -52.32 -33.43
CA GLN A 91 -31.97 -52.40 -33.40
C GLN A 91 -32.61 -53.27 -32.29
N ALA A 92 -33.18 -52.52 -31.32
CA ALA A 92 -34.47 -52.67 -30.63
C ALA A 92 -34.77 -53.89 -29.76
N THR A 93 -35.21 -53.65 -28.51
CA THR A 93 -36.52 -54.08 -27.97
C THR A 93 -36.84 -53.40 -26.62
N ALA A 94 -38.03 -52.79 -26.58
CA ALA A 94 -39.01 -52.53 -25.51
C ALA A 94 -38.61 -52.24 -24.03
N ALA A 95 -39.21 -51.15 -23.52
CA ALA A 95 -39.47 -50.84 -22.10
C ALA A 95 -40.63 -51.73 -21.54
N PRO A 96 -40.96 -51.78 -20.21
CA PRO A 96 -41.26 -50.59 -19.41
C PRO A 96 -40.93 -50.63 -17.88
N THR A 97 -40.92 -49.42 -17.31
CA THR A 97 -41.23 -49.01 -15.91
C THR A 97 -40.68 -49.78 -14.71
N GLY A 98 -39.80 -49.08 -13.97
CA GLY A 98 -39.58 -49.26 -12.54
C GLY A 98 -38.91 -48.00 -11.96
N GLN A 99 -39.65 -47.22 -11.18
CA GLN A 99 -39.16 -46.03 -10.47
C GLN A 99 -37.92 -46.36 -9.63
N ALA A 100 -36.81 -45.69 -9.91
CA ALA A 100 -35.66 -45.65 -9.04
C ALA A 100 -35.30 -44.19 -8.77
N VAL A 101 -35.19 -43.90 -7.48
CA VAL A 101 -34.87 -42.64 -6.83
C VAL A 101 -33.60 -42.04 -7.44
N ALA A 102 -33.74 -40.98 -8.23
CA ALA A 102 -32.64 -40.14 -8.65
C ALA A 102 -32.44 -39.04 -7.60
N GLU A 103 -31.71 -39.38 -6.55
CA GLU A 103 -31.05 -38.44 -5.68
C GLU A 103 -30.04 -37.66 -6.52
N GLY A 104 -30.49 -36.53 -7.04
CA GLY A 104 -29.73 -35.66 -7.91
C GLY A 104 -28.53 -35.12 -7.16
N ALA A 105 -27.36 -35.70 -7.47
CA ALA A 105 -26.05 -35.09 -7.30
C ALA A 105 -26.03 -33.72 -8.00
N ALA A 106 -26.49 -32.68 -7.29
CA ALA A 106 -26.17 -31.30 -7.62
C ALA A 106 -24.73 -31.08 -7.15
N GLY A 107 -23.81 -31.20 -8.11
CA GLY A 107 -22.40 -30.90 -7.93
C GLY A 107 -22.23 -29.55 -7.25
N ASP A 108 -21.41 -29.59 -6.21
CA ASP A 108 -20.91 -28.48 -5.43
C ASP A 108 -20.15 -27.51 -6.37
N ALA A 109 -20.92 -26.64 -7.04
CA ALA A 109 -20.37 -25.53 -7.80
C ALA A 109 -19.85 -24.53 -6.78
N ALA A 110 -18.60 -24.73 -6.36
CA ALA A 110 -17.87 -23.86 -5.45
C ALA A 110 -18.18 -22.39 -5.77
N ALA A 111 -18.98 -21.77 -4.91
CA ALA A 111 -19.45 -20.41 -5.08
C ALA A 111 -18.23 -19.48 -5.18
N ILE A 112 -18.16 -18.72 -6.26
CA ILE A 112 -17.10 -17.72 -6.44
C ILE A 112 -17.30 -16.66 -5.34
N PRO A 113 -16.29 -16.39 -4.49
CA PRO A 113 -16.43 -15.45 -3.39
C PRO A 113 -16.85 -14.08 -3.93
N VAL A 114 -17.96 -13.54 -3.41
CA VAL A 114 -18.50 -12.25 -3.85
C VAL A 114 -17.68 -11.13 -3.20
N VAL A 115 -16.65 -10.71 -3.93
CA VAL A 115 -15.81 -9.58 -3.53
C VAL A 115 -16.61 -8.28 -3.61
N ARG A 116 -16.82 -7.62 -2.45
CA ARG A 116 -17.52 -6.32 -2.39
C ARG A 116 -16.54 -5.20 -2.08
N PRO A 117 -16.63 -4.05 -2.78
CA PRO A 117 -15.83 -2.88 -2.43
C PRO A 117 -16.19 -2.38 -1.03
N HIS A 118 -15.18 -2.16 -0.17
CA HIS A 118 -15.32 -1.66 1.20
C HIS A 118 -15.78 -0.18 1.23
N ARG A 119 -17.05 0.05 0.89
CA ARG A 119 -17.90 1.18 1.33
C ARG A 119 -19.23 1.10 0.58
N ARG A 120 -20.20 0.42 1.19
CA ARG A 120 -21.60 0.84 1.03
C ARG A 120 -22.04 1.34 2.40
N GLN A 121 -21.94 2.65 2.62
CA GLN A 121 -22.80 3.29 3.62
C GLN A 121 -24.24 2.83 3.34
N PRO A 122 -25.07 2.56 4.36
CA PRO A 122 -26.46 2.17 4.14
C PRO A 122 -27.13 3.26 3.31
N ARG A 123 -27.53 2.89 2.10
CA ARG A 123 -28.15 3.73 1.08
C ARG A 123 -29.46 3.06 0.71
N VAL A 124 -30.58 3.74 0.94
CA VAL A 124 -31.84 3.37 0.29
C VAL A 124 -31.88 4.14 -1.02
N GLY A 125 -31.73 3.46 -2.17
CA GLY A 125 -31.84 4.10 -3.49
C GLY A 125 -30.75 5.14 -3.84
N GLY A 126 -29.64 5.22 -3.10
CA GLY A 126 -28.54 6.15 -3.39
C GLY A 126 -28.69 7.57 -2.80
N ILE A 127 -29.75 7.82 -2.02
CA ILE A 127 -30.00 9.08 -1.31
C ILE A 127 -29.85 8.82 0.20
N HIS A 128 -29.13 9.69 0.92
CA HIS A 128 -29.02 9.59 2.39
C HIS A 128 -30.33 10.01 3.05
N VAL A 129 -30.73 9.35 4.14
CA VAL A 129 -31.92 9.74 4.92
C VAL A 129 -31.86 11.21 5.34
N ALA A 130 -30.67 11.70 5.72
CA ALA A 130 -30.44 13.11 6.04
C ALA A 130 -30.72 14.06 4.85
N GLN A 131 -30.47 13.62 3.61
CA GLN A 131 -30.79 14.40 2.42
C GLN A 131 -32.30 14.48 2.23
N LEU A 132 -33.02 13.37 2.44
CA LEU A 132 -34.49 13.35 2.35
C LEU A 132 -35.12 14.27 3.40
N VAL A 133 -34.63 14.21 4.63
CA VAL A 133 -35.08 15.09 5.74
C VAL A 133 -34.76 16.56 5.44
N ALA A 134 -33.58 16.86 4.89
CA ALA A 134 -33.22 18.22 4.49
C ALA A 134 -34.15 18.79 3.39
N TRP A 135 -34.59 17.94 2.45
CA TRP A 135 -35.53 18.34 1.40
C TRP A 135 -36.91 18.61 1.97
N GLN A 136 -37.39 17.78 2.90
CA GLN A 136 -38.66 17.99 3.61
C GLN A 136 -38.63 19.28 4.44
N ALA A 137 -37.53 19.53 5.17
CA ALA A 137 -37.36 20.76 5.94
C ALA A 137 -37.32 22.01 5.05
N GLY A 138 -36.64 21.94 3.90
CA GLY A 138 -36.63 23.02 2.91
C GLY A 138 -38.03 23.33 2.36
N ALA A 139 -38.79 22.29 2.01
CA ALA A 139 -40.18 22.46 1.57
C ALA A 139 -41.06 23.09 2.66
N ALA A 140 -40.93 22.63 3.91
CA ALA A 140 -41.64 23.20 5.05
C ALA A 140 -41.28 24.67 5.29
N ALA A 141 -40.01 25.04 5.16
CA ALA A 141 -39.54 26.43 5.32
C ALA A 141 -40.13 27.36 4.24
N VAL A 142 -40.19 26.91 2.99
CA VAL A 142 -40.81 27.68 1.89
C VAL A 142 -42.31 27.84 2.12
N LEU A 143 -43.00 26.77 2.55
CA LEU A 143 -44.43 26.84 2.89
C LEU A 143 -44.69 27.79 4.08
N ALA A 144 -43.86 27.74 5.12
CA ALA A 144 -43.98 28.64 6.28
C ALA A 144 -43.73 30.13 5.92
N ALA A 145 -42.98 30.40 4.85
CA ALA A 145 -42.75 31.76 4.36
C ALA A 145 -43.93 32.34 3.57
N THR A 146 -44.81 31.50 3.00
CA THR A 146 -45.95 31.95 2.16
C THR A 146 -46.86 33.02 2.78
N PRO A 147 -47.26 32.94 4.07
CA PRO A 147 -48.11 33.98 4.67
C PRO A 147 -47.41 35.32 4.92
N HIS A 148 -46.08 35.38 4.83
CA HIS A 148 -45.28 36.56 5.20
C HIS A 148 -44.90 37.45 4.00
N GLY A 149 -45.41 37.15 2.80
CA GLY A 149 -45.28 37.99 1.61
C GLY A 149 -44.28 37.46 0.56
N LEU A 150 -44.52 37.87 -0.68
CA LEU A 150 -43.79 37.42 -1.88
C LEU A 150 -42.26 37.61 -1.79
N PRO A 151 -41.69 38.76 -1.33
CA PRO A 151 -40.24 38.90 -1.30
C PRO A 151 -39.57 37.92 -0.33
N LEU A 152 -40.17 37.65 0.83
CA LEU A 152 -39.63 36.69 1.80
C LEU A 152 -39.69 35.26 1.25
N THR A 153 -40.81 34.88 0.60
CA THR A 153 -40.91 33.56 -0.04
C THR A 153 -39.85 33.34 -1.11
N VAL A 154 -39.59 34.35 -1.96
CA VAL A 154 -38.56 34.26 -3.01
C VAL A 154 -37.17 34.14 -2.38
N ALA A 155 -36.88 34.89 -1.33
CA ALA A 155 -35.60 34.81 -0.62
C ALA A 155 -35.38 33.42 0.03
N VAL A 156 -36.39 32.89 0.72
CA VAL A 156 -36.33 31.56 1.37
C VAL A 156 -36.27 30.45 0.33
N ALA A 157 -37.02 30.55 -0.76
CA ALA A 157 -36.97 29.60 -1.86
C ALA A 157 -35.59 29.61 -2.54
N ALA A 158 -35.04 30.80 -2.82
CA ALA A 158 -33.70 30.93 -3.39
C ALA A 158 -32.63 30.34 -2.46
N ALA A 159 -32.69 30.63 -1.16
CA ALA A 159 -31.78 30.05 -0.16
C ALA A 159 -31.92 28.53 -0.08
N THR A 160 -33.15 28.00 -0.11
CA THR A 160 -33.42 26.55 -0.10
C THR A 160 -32.85 25.88 -1.33
N VAL A 161 -33.07 26.45 -2.53
CA VAL A 161 -32.48 25.93 -3.78
C VAL A 161 -30.96 25.98 -3.72
N LEU A 162 -30.36 27.06 -3.23
CA LEU A 162 -28.91 27.20 -3.09
C LEU A 162 -28.32 26.12 -2.16
N VAL A 163 -28.99 25.81 -1.04
CA VAL A 163 -28.54 24.80 -0.06
C VAL A 163 -28.79 23.37 -0.55
N LEU A 164 -29.88 23.12 -1.28
CA LEU A 164 -30.25 21.79 -1.75
C LEU A 164 -29.61 21.43 -3.10
N ALA A 165 -29.27 22.39 -3.96
CA ALA A 165 -28.62 22.14 -5.25
C ALA A 165 -27.34 21.28 -5.14
N PRO A 166 -26.44 21.49 -4.15
CA PRO A 166 -25.28 20.62 -3.92
C PRO A 166 -25.62 19.16 -3.58
N THR A 167 -26.85 18.87 -3.19
CA THR A 167 -27.32 17.52 -2.91
C THR A 167 -27.81 16.80 -4.16
N MET A 168 -28.12 17.51 -5.24
CA MET A 168 -28.55 16.95 -6.52
C MET A 168 -27.41 16.78 -7.53
N VAL A 169 -26.37 17.63 -7.44
CA VAL A 169 -25.27 17.61 -8.42
C VAL A 169 -24.23 16.57 -8.05
N ARG A 170 -24.02 15.61 -8.96
CA ARG A 170 -22.96 14.60 -8.87
C ARG A 170 -21.82 14.95 -9.82
N HIS A 171 -20.62 15.11 -9.28
CA HIS A 171 -19.41 15.40 -10.03
C HIS A 171 -18.33 14.36 -9.71
N GLN A 172 -17.83 13.68 -10.74
CA GLN A 172 -16.79 12.64 -10.64
C GLN A 172 -17.10 11.54 -9.60
N GLY A 173 -18.35 11.05 -9.59
CA GLY A 173 -18.76 9.95 -8.72
C GLY A 173 -19.13 10.33 -7.29
N ARG A 174 -18.88 11.58 -6.86
CA ARG A 174 -19.28 12.14 -5.54
C ARG A 174 -20.33 13.24 -5.69
N TRP A 175 -21.14 13.43 -4.66
CA TRP A 175 -22.09 14.55 -4.60
C TRP A 175 -21.36 15.85 -4.20
N LEU A 176 -21.86 17.01 -4.61
CA LEU A 176 -21.19 18.29 -4.32
C LEU A 176 -21.07 18.57 -2.81
N HIS A 177 -22.02 18.14 -1.99
CA HIS A 177 -21.90 18.21 -0.53
C HIS A 177 -20.71 17.40 0.02
N GLN A 178 -20.39 16.25 -0.60
CA GLN A 178 -19.22 15.45 -0.24
C GLN A 178 -17.94 16.18 -0.64
N TRP A 179 -17.92 16.82 -1.80
CA TRP A 179 -16.80 17.68 -2.21
C TRP A 179 -16.59 18.85 -1.25
N LEU A 180 -17.67 19.46 -0.76
CA LEU A 180 -17.60 20.51 0.23
C LEU A 180 -16.99 20.00 1.55
N ALA A 181 -17.42 18.83 2.04
CA ALA A 181 -16.84 18.21 3.22
C ALA A 181 -15.33 17.90 3.04
N VAL A 182 -14.95 17.34 1.89
CA VAL A 182 -13.53 17.10 1.53
C VAL A 182 -12.75 18.42 1.50
N TRP A 183 -13.33 19.47 0.92
CA TRP A 183 -12.70 20.78 0.84
C TRP A 183 -12.48 21.40 2.21
N TRP A 184 -13.47 21.35 3.09
CA TRP A 184 -13.33 21.81 4.48
C TRP A 184 -12.27 21.01 5.24
N ALA A 185 -12.30 19.67 5.14
CA ALA A 185 -11.30 18.81 5.77
C ALA A 185 -9.89 19.02 5.19
N TYR A 186 -9.77 19.31 3.90
CA TYR A 186 -8.52 19.68 3.24
C TYR A 186 -7.98 21.02 3.73
N ARG A 187 -8.86 22.01 3.95
CA ARG A 187 -8.48 23.32 4.47
C ARG A 187 -8.12 23.32 5.95
N GLY A 188 -8.77 22.49 6.75
CA GLY A 188 -8.58 22.41 8.20
C GLY A 188 -7.32 21.65 8.64
N ARG A 189 -6.68 20.89 7.75
CA ARG A 189 -5.51 20.06 8.10
C ARG A 189 -4.17 20.71 7.75
N SER A 190 -3.12 20.31 8.45
CA SER A 190 -1.74 20.63 8.08
C SER A 190 -1.37 19.96 6.77
N ARG A 191 -1.02 20.76 5.75
CA ARG A 191 -0.73 20.28 4.38
C ARG A 191 0.76 20.30 4.04
N ARG A 192 1.61 20.69 4.98
CA ARG A 192 3.05 20.85 4.77
C ARG A 192 3.75 20.21 5.96
N LEU A 193 4.69 19.33 5.65
CA LEU A 193 5.64 18.78 6.58
C LEU A 193 7.00 19.36 6.22
N VAL A 194 7.53 20.20 7.10
CA VAL A 194 8.94 20.59 7.05
C VAL A 194 9.67 19.49 7.79
N GLY A 195 10.53 18.76 7.09
CA GLY A 195 11.28 17.66 7.68
C GLY A 195 12.77 17.91 7.49
N ALA A 196 13.55 17.47 8.47
CA ALA A 196 14.98 17.65 8.51
C ALA A 196 15.67 16.32 8.84
N GLY A 197 16.80 16.05 8.18
CA GLY A 197 17.73 14.99 8.55
C GLY A 197 17.35 13.57 8.11
N SER A 198 18.02 12.59 8.72
CA SER A 198 17.94 11.15 8.43
C SER A 198 16.59 10.51 8.83
N ASP A 199 15.82 11.16 9.70
CA ASP A 199 14.55 10.63 10.24
C ASP A 199 13.33 10.94 9.34
N GLY A 200 13.56 11.39 8.11
CA GLY A 200 12.51 11.73 7.15
C GLY A 200 11.40 10.67 6.99
N PRO A 201 11.70 9.36 6.87
CA PRO A 201 10.67 8.33 6.76
C PRO A 201 9.76 8.25 7.99
N TRP A 202 10.32 8.42 9.19
CA TRP A 202 9.58 8.42 10.46
C TRP A 202 8.73 9.69 10.61
N GLN A 203 9.28 10.85 10.27
CA GLN A 203 8.54 12.13 10.27
C GLN A 203 7.37 12.09 9.29
N LEU A 204 7.55 11.47 8.13
CA LEU A 204 6.48 11.27 7.14
C LEU A 204 5.40 10.32 7.66
N LEU A 205 5.80 9.21 8.27
CA LEU A 205 4.85 8.23 8.83
C LEU A 205 4.02 8.85 9.96
N SER A 206 4.65 9.55 10.90
CA SER A 206 3.98 10.24 12.01
C SER A 206 3.12 11.43 11.57
N HIS A 207 3.46 12.08 10.45
CA HIS A 207 2.60 13.11 9.86
C HIS A 207 1.31 12.53 9.24
N LEU A 208 1.39 11.33 8.65
CA LEU A 208 0.24 10.67 8.03
C LEU A 208 -0.65 9.95 9.05
N GLU A 209 -0.06 9.40 10.10
CA GLU A 209 -0.74 8.75 11.21
C GLU A 209 -0.10 9.21 12.53
N SER A 210 -0.72 10.22 13.17
CA SER A 210 -0.16 10.90 14.34
C SER A 210 0.03 10.04 15.59
N THR A 211 -0.63 8.89 15.63
CA THR A 211 -0.60 7.95 16.78
C THR A 211 0.28 6.74 16.47
N VAL A 212 1.08 6.77 15.39
CA VAL A 212 1.95 5.65 15.06
C VAL A 212 3.11 5.54 16.05
N GLU A 213 3.30 4.34 16.58
CA GLU A 213 4.41 3.93 17.43
C GLU A 213 4.99 2.62 16.89
N LEU A 214 6.31 2.48 16.96
CA LEU A 214 7.06 1.31 16.48
C LEU A 214 7.56 0.53 17.70
N ASP A 215 6.83 -0.52 18.08
CA ASP A 215 7.16 -1.39 19.21
C ASP A 215 8.00 -2.58 18.73
N GLN A 216 9.20 -2.76 19.27
CA GLN A 216 10.07 -3.88 18.90
C GLN A 216 9.67 -5.11 19.71
N VAL A 217 9.29 -6.18 19.01
CA VAL A 217 8.81 -7.42 19.61
C VAL A 217 9.52 -8.58 18.95
N GLU A 218 9.93 -9.56 19.74
CA GLU A 218 10.47 -10.80 19.22
C GLU A 218 9.32 -11.78 18.95
N ILE A 219 9.19 -12.20 17.69
CA ILE A 219 8.16 -13.16 17.27
C ILE A 219 8.86 -14.35 16.64
N ASP A 220 8.78 -15.52 17.29
CA ASP A 220 9.46 -16.75 16.87
C ASP A 220 10.98 -16.55 16.74
N ASP A 221 11.63 -15.95 17.75
CA ASP A 221 13.08 -15.66 17.81
C ASP A 221 13.60 -14.80 16.63
N GLN A 222 12.72 -13.96 16.07
CA GLN A 222 13.06 -12.98 15.05
C GLN A 222 12.63 -11.58 15.51
N PRO A 223 13.52 -10.58 15.39
CA PRO A 223 13.17 -9.21 15.71
C PRO A 223 12.14 -8.72 14.69
N ALA A 224 10.93 -8.45 15.17
CA ALA A 224 9.86 -7.86 14.39
C ALA A 224 9.51 -6.49 14.97
N VAL A 225 8.99 -5.60 14.14
CA VAL A 225 8.37 -4.36 14.63
C VAL A 225 6.87 -4.44 14.46
N LEU A 226 6.17 -4.06 15.53
CA LEU A 226 4.74 -3.89 15.55
C LEU A 226 4.42 -2.40 15.44
N LEU A 227 3.59 -2.04 14.47
CA LEU A 227 3.08 -0.69 14.32
C LEU A 227 1.80 -0.57 15.12
N THR A 228 1.85 0.17 16.21
CA THR A 228 0.68 0.55 17.00
C THR A 228 0.21 1.90 16.48
N HIS A 229 -1.05 2.01 16.08
CA HIS A 229 -1.63 3.27 15.59
C HIS A 229 -3.09 3.37 15.96
N ARG A 230 -3.78 4.50 15.77
CA ARG A 230 -5.20 4.64 16.16
C ARG A 230 -6.10 3.55 15.56
N GLY A 231 -5.73 3.02 14.39
CA GLY A 231 -6.49 2.01 13.68
C GLY A 231 -6.41 0.60 14.26
N GLY A 232 -5.34 0.25 14.96
CA GLY A 232 -5.08 -1.12 15.38
C GLY A 232 -3.61 -1.40 15.64
N LEU A 233 -3.26 -2.68 15.54
CA LEU A 233 -1.91 -3.20 15.55
C LEU A 233 -1.59 -3.80 14.18
N SER A 234 -0.45 -3.43 13.59
CA SER A 234 -0.03 -3.88 12.27
C SER A 234 1.37 -4.49 12.28
N ALA A 235 1.55 -5.61 11.60
CA ALA A 235 2.85 -6.26 11.38
C ALA A 235 3.17 -6.35 9.90
N VAL A 236 4.44 -6.14 9.53
CA VAL A 236 4.87 -6.05 8.13
C VAL A 236 5.80 -7.20 7.79
N LEU A 237 5.47 -7.91 6.70
CA LEU A 237 6.27 -8.95 6.10
C LEU A 237 6.73 -8.50 4.71
N GLU A 238 8.02 -8.54 4.43
CA GLU A 238 8.53 -8.40 3.07
C GLU A 238 8.57 -9.78 2.42
N VAL A 239 8.06 -9.88 1.19
CA VAL A 239 8.15 -11.09 0.39
C VAL A 239 9.38 -10.98 -0.51
N ASP A 240 10.33 -11.91 -0.37
CA ASP A 240 11.56 -11.88 -1.14
C ASP A 240 11.27 -12.23 -2.61
N PRO A 241 11.61 -11.37 -3.58
CA PRO A 241 11.43 -11.66 -5.00
C PRO A 241 12.40 -12.71 -5.55
N THR A 242 13.47 -13.07 -4.81
CA THR A 242 14.67 -13.69 -5.39
C THR A 242 14.70 -15.22 -5.28
N GLU A 243 14.21 -15.81 -4.20
CA GLU A 243 14.37 -17.27 -4.00
C GLU A 243 13.49 -18.11 -4.94
N GLY A 244 12.31 -17.62 -5.33
CA GLY A 244 11.50 -18.26 -6.38
C GLY A 244 12.09 -18.10 -7.78
N ALA A 245 12.71 -16.95 -8.05
CA ALA A 245 13.25 -16.60 -9.37
C ALA A 245 14.59 -17.28 -9.69
N LEU A 246 15.39 -17.63 -8.67
CA LEU A 246 16.67 -18.33 -8.84
C LEU A 246 16.51 -19.80 -9.25
N LEU A 247 15.35 -20.42 -8.98
CA LEU A 247 15.09 -21.83 -9.27
C LEU A 247 14.19 -22.05 -10.48
N MET A 248 13.28 -21.11 -10.75
CA MET A 248 12.39 -21.12 -11.89
C MET A 248 12.26 -19.67 -12.33
N GLY A 249 12.68 -19.34 -13.54
CA GLY A 249 12.68 -17.97 -14.05
C GLY A 249 11.30 -17.36 -14.24
N ALA A 250 10.31 -17.56 -13.37
CA ALA A 250 9.01 -16.90 -13.38
C ALA A 250 8.84 -16.07 -12.10
N PRO A 251 8.22 -14.87 -12.16
CA PRO A 251 7.86 -14.14 -10.96
C PRO A 251 6.99 -15.02 -10.06
N GLN A 252 7.36 -15.13 -8.80
CA GLN A 252 6.61 -15.91 -7.84
C GLN A 252 5.19 -15.34 -7.66
N ALA A 253 4.18 -16.19 -7.90
CA ALA A 253 2.80 -15.81 -7.66
C ALA A 253 2.59 -15.60 -6.16
N LEU A 254 2.10 -14.41 -5.78
CA LEU A 254 1.60 -14.20 -4.43
C LEU A 254 0.24 -14.89 -4.28
N PRO A 255 -0.07 -15.46 -3.10
CA PRO A 255 -1.40 -15.94 -2.79
C PRO A 255 -2.43 -14.84 -3.00
N SER A 256 -3.66 -15.24 -3.32
CA SER A 256 -4.80 -14.33 -3.26
C SER A 256 -4.86 -13.71 -1.86
N PRO A 257 -4.99 -12.38 -1.72
CA PRO A 257 -5.08 -11.73 -0.41
C PRO A 257 -6.21 -12.31 0.46
N VAL A 258 -7.31 -12.75 -0.14
CA VAL A 258 -8.44 -13.41 0.55
C VAL A 258 -8.01 -14.73 1.18
N ALA A 259 -7.14 -15.49 0.51
CA ALA A 259 -6.66 -16.77 1.01
C ALA A 259 -5.78 -16.63 2.26
N LEU A 260 -5.19 -15.46 2.46
CA LEU A 260 -4.37 -15.14 3.64
C LEU A 260 -5.22 -14.77 4.87
N LEU A 261 -6.53 -14.55 4.72
CA LEU A 261 -7.40 -14.23 5.84
C LEU A 261 -7.48 -15.41 6.82
N PRO A 262 -7.44 -15.16 8.14
CA PRO A 262 -7.79 -16.19 9.10
C PRO A 262 -9.27 -16.58 8.98
N ALA A 263 -9.61 -17.75 9.53
CA ALA A 263 -10.99 -18.19 9.65
C ALA A 263 -11.79 -17.19 10.48
N ALA A 264 -13.08 -17.04 10.16
CA ALA A 264 -13.99 -16.23 10.97
C ALA A 264 -14.17 -16.90 12.33
N ASP A 265 -13.84 -16.19 13.41
CA ASP A 265 -14.23 -16.59 14.76
C ASP A 265 -14.73 -15.35 15.51
N PRO A 266 -16.02 -15.29 15.90
CA PRO A 266 -16.58 -14.14 16.60
C PRO A 266 -15.92 -13.87 17.96
N LYS A 267 -15.21 -14.85 18.54
CA LYS A 267 -14.48 -14.72 19.81
C LYS A 267 -13.09 -14.12 19.63
N THR A 268 -12.64 -13.91 18.41
CA THR A 268 -11.31 -13.37 18.11
C THR A 268 -11.40 -12.05 17.36
N PRO A 269 -10.45 -11.12 17.58
CA PRO A 269 -10.33 -9.93 16.75
C PRO A 269 -10.23 -10.28 15.26
N VAL A 270 -10.97 -9.56 14.43
CA VAL A 270 -10.85 -9.66 12.97
C VAL A 270 -9.44 -9.28 12.56
N VAL A 271 -8.84 -10.00 11.60
CA VAL A 271 -7.58 -9.59 10.99
C VAL A 271 -7.81 -9.21 9.55
N THR A 272 -7.28 -8.06 9.19
CA THR A 272 -7.25 -7.51 7.85
C THR A 272 -5.88 -7.79 7.24
N VAL A 273 -5.85 -8.11 5.95
CA VAL A 273 -4.61 -8.33 5.20
C VAL A 273 -4.50 -7.23 4.17
N GLN A 274 -3.35 -6.56 4.11
CA GLN A 274 -3.02 -5.57 3.09
C GLN A 274 -1.81 -6.05 2.31
N VAL A 275 -1.96 -6.22 1.00
CA VAL A 275 -0.86 -6.55 0.09
C VAL A 275 -0.44 -5.29 -0.65
N LEU A 276 0.82 -4.89 -0.46
CA LEU A 276 1.45 -3.77 -1.14
C LEU A 276 2.36 -4.30 -2.24
N ILE A 277 2.23 -3.80 -3.46
CA ILE A 277 3.14 -4.12 -4.56
C ILE A 277 3.63 -2.81 -5.15
N GLN A 278 4.95 -2.64 -5.19
CA GLN A 278 5.60 -1.54 -5.88
C GLN A 278 6.27 -2.05 -7.14
N VAL A 279 6.03 -1.35 -8.24
CA VAL A 279 6.65 -1.59 -9.54
C VAL A 279 7.37 -0.32 -9.96
N THR A 280 8.68 -0.42 -10.13
CA THR A 280 9.51 0.66 -10.68
C THR A 280 9.93 0.24 -12.09
N PRO A 281 9.39 0.85 -13.15
CA PRO A 281 9.80 0.52 -14.52
C PRO A 281 11.27 0.90 -14.74
N ALA A 282 11.96 0.24 -15.68
CA ALA A 282 13.34 0.64 -15.99
C ALA A 282 13.39 2.11 -16.46
N PRO A 283 14.49 2.82 -16.19
CA PRO A 283 14.68 4.19 -16.63
C PRO A 283 14.56 4.32 -18.15
N ARG A 284 13.52 5.03 -18.64
CA ARG A 284 13.25 5.20 -20.07
C ARG A 284 14.05 6.34 -20.74
N ALA A 285 14.70 7.22 -19.96
CA ALA A 285 15.08 8.55 -20.44
C ALA A 285 16.59 8.86 -20.56
N ARG A 286 17.51 8.05 -20.01
CA ARG A 286 18.95 8.39 -20.02
C ARG A 286 19.85 7.42 -20.80
N ALA A 287 19.29 6.36 -21.34
CA ALA A 287 20.05 5.37 -22.09
C ALA A 287 19.20 4.75 -23.20
N ALA A 288 18.65 5.57 -24.10
CA ALA A 288 17.80 5.09 -25.20
C ALA A 288 18.47 3.97 -26.04
N ALA A 289 19.80 4.00 -26.16
CA ALA A 289 20.58 2.92 -26.79
C ALA A 289 20.65 1.65 -25.93
N VAL A 290 20.85 1.79 -24.61
CA VAL A 290 20.92 0.64 -23.67
C VAL A 290 19.55 0.02 -23.46
N ASP A 291 18.48 0.81 -23.35
CA ASP A 291 17.10 0.33 -23.25
C ASP A 291 16.67 -0.37 -24.54
N ARG A 292 17.04 0.17 -25.71
CA ARG A 292 16.82 -0.51 -27.00
C ARG A 292 17.62 -1.81 -27.09
N ALA A 293 18.90 -1.80 -26.74
CA ALA A 293 19.74 -3.01 -26.71
C ALA A 293 19.24 -4.06 -25.72
N TYR A 294 18.79 -3.65 -24.53
CA TYR A 294 18.17 -4.55 -23.56
C TYR A 294 16.87 -5.13 -24.10
N ARG A 295 16.00 -4.33 -24.71
CA ARG A 295 14.78 -4.84 -25.35
C ARG A 295 15.07 -5.80 -26.50
N GLU A 296 16.10 -5.52 -27.30
CA GLU A 296 16.56 -6.42 -28.36
C GLU A 296 17.08 -7.74 -27.78
N LEU A 297 17.79 -7.70 -26.64
CA LEU A 297 18.30 -8.88 -25.93
C LEU A 297 17.22 -9.64 -25.14
N THR A 298 16.19 -8.97 -24.65
CA THR A 298 15.13 -9.55 -23.80
C THR A 298 13.79 -9.71 -24.52
N ASN A 299 13.77 -9.68 -25.86
CA ASN A 299 12.55 -9.75 -26.68
C ASN A 299 11.46 -8.77 -26.22
N GLY A 300 11.83 -7.55 -25.87
CA GLY A 300 10.94 -6.48 -25.44
C GLY A 300 10.66 -6.42 -23.94
N GLY A 301 11.21 -7.35 -23.14
CA GLY A 301 11.05 -7.39 -21.69
C GLY A 301 11.98 -6.40 -20.97
N VAL A 302 11.56 -5.15 -20.81
CA VAL A 302 12.32 -4.17 -20.02
C VAL A 302 12.23 -4.53 -18.53
N PRO A 303 13.34 -4.65 -17.80
CA PRO A 303 13.29 -5.04 -16.39
C PRO A 303 12.65 -3.97 -15.51
N ALA A 304 11.48 -4.27 -14.94
CA ALA A 304 10.94 -3.48 -13.85
C ALA A 304 11.36 -4.12 -12.53
N SER A 305 11.81 -3.33 -11.55
CA SER A 305 11.93 -3.87 -10.19
C SER A 305 10.53 -4.00 -9.60
N ARG A 306 10.28 -5.14 -8.96
CA ARG A 306 9.04 -5.44 -8.28
C ARG A 306 9.33 -5.84 -6.84
N GLN A 307 8.66 -5.20 -5.91
CA GLN A 307 8.72 -5.55 -4.50
C GLN A 307 7.31 -5.71 -3.96
N ALA A 308 7.16 -6.60 -2.99
CA ALA A 308 5.89 -6.86 -2.36
C ALA A 308 6.02 -6.96 -0.85
N TRP A 309 5.03 -6.41 -0.16
CA TRP A 309 4.88 -6.51 1.28
C TRP A 309 3.48 -7.04 1.60
N VAL A 310 3.41 -7.87 2.63
CA VAL A 310 2.15 -8.33 3.23
C VAL A 310 2.08 -7.73 4.62
N VAL A 311 1.02 -6.96 4.87
CA VAL A 311 0.79 -6.30 6.15
C VAL A 311 -0.44 -6.94 6.77
N LEU A 312 -0.29 -7.41 8.00
CA LEU A 312 -1.36 -8.00 8.79
C LEU A 312 -1.78 -6.98 9.83
N HIS A 313 -3.08 -6.70 9.91
CA HIS A 313 -3.58 -5.67 10.81
C HIS A 313 -4.82 -6.12 11.56
N ALA A 314 -4.73 -6.07 12.88
CA ALA A 314 -5.84 -6.29 13.80
C ALA A 314 -6.44 -4.92 14.17
N PRO A 315 -7.59 -4.52 13.58
CA PRO A 315 -8.19 -3.23 13.84
C PRO A 315 -8.80 -3.21 15.24
N ARG A 316 -8.73 -2.05 15.90
CA ARG A 316 -9.47 -1.82 17.15
C ARG A 316 -10.97 -1.78 16.84
N THR A 317 -11.73 -2.60 17.56
CA THR A 317 -13.20 -2.66 17.53
C THR A 317 -13.74 -2.34 18.91
N PRO A 318 -15.05 -2.04 19.06
CA PRO A 318 -15.64 -1.81 20.38
C PRO A 318 -15.39 -2.97 21.35
N ASP A 319 -15.45 -4.20 20.85
CA ASP A 319 -15.23 -5.43 21.62
C ASP A 319 -13.74 -5.69 21.89
N PHE A 320 -12.86 -5.32 20.96
CA PHE A 320 -11.41 -5.52 21.06
C PHE A 320 -10.65 -4.20 20.85
N HIS A 321 -10.44 -3.46 21.93
CA HIS A 321 -9.81 -2.13 21.89
C HIS A 321 -8.40 -2.09 22.49
N ALA A 322 -8.04 -3.01 23.38
CA ALA A 322 -6.74 -3.03 24.05
C ALA A 322 -5.73 -3.89 23.31
N ASP A 323 -4.47 -3.45 23.28
CA ASP A 323 -3.40 -4.09 22.51
C ASP A 323 -3.12 -5.53 22.96
N ARG A 324 -3.28 -5.80 24.25
CA ARG A 324 -3.14 -7.15 24.82
C ARG A 324 -4.13 -8.16 24.23
N ASP A 325 -5.29 -7.70 23.78
CA ASP A 325 -6.34 -8.56 23.21
C ASP A 325 -6.10 -8.78 21.71
N LEU A 326 -5.50 -7.80 21.03
CA LEU A 326 -5.19 -7.83 19.60
C LEU A 326 -3.90 -8.61 19.28
N ARG A 327 -2.89 -8.53 20.15
CA ARG A 327 -1.57 -9.17 19.96
C ARG A 327 -1.66 -10.69 19.69
N PRO A 328 -2.41 -11.50 20.46
CA PRO A 328 -2.51 -12.93 20.21
C PRO A 328 -3.09 -13.27 18.82
N ALA A 329 -4.14 -12.56 18.40
CA ALA A 329 -4.77 -12.75 17.11
C ALA A 329 -3.81 -12.40 15.96
N LEU A 330 -3.06 -11.30 16.11
CA LEU A 330 -2.06 -10.90 15.13
C LEU A 330 -0.90 -11.90 15.05
N THR A 331 -0.37 -12.38 16.18
CA THR A 331 0.69 -13.40 16.21
C THR A 331 0.23 -14.70 15.54
N ALA A 332 -1.00 -15.14 15.79
CA ALA A 332 -1.59 -16.30 15.12
C ALA A 332 -1.69 -16.08 13.59
N ALA A 333 -2.13 -14.89 13.17
CA ALA A 333 -2.20 -14.53 11.75
C ALA A 333 -0.81 -14.48 11.08
N ILE A 334 0.22 -13.97 11.77
CA ILE A 334 1.61 -13.97 11.29
C ILE A 334 2.09 -15.40 11.05
N ARG A 335 1.94 -16.28 12.04
CA ARG A 335 2.35 -17.70 11.94
C ARG A 335 1.64 -18.41 10.78
N ARG A 336 0.33 -18.20 10.65
CA ARG A 336 -0.48 -18.75 9.55
C ARG A 336 0.00 -18.24 8.19
N THR A 337 0.14 -16.93 8.05
CA THR A 337 0.55 -16.27 6.80
C THR A 337 1.94 -16.73 6.36
N ARG A 338 2.92 -16.79 7.28
CA ARG A 338 4.26 -17.32 6.98
C ARG A 338 4.21 -18.78 6.55
N ARG A 339 3.41 -19.60 7.23
CA ARG A 339 3.22 -21.02 6.86
C ARG A 339 2.63 -21.15 5.45
N GLN A 340 1.62 -20.35 5.12
CA GLN A 340 0.95 -20.36 3.82
C GLN A 340 1.87 -19.87 2.70
N LEU A 341 2.58 -18.76 2.90
CA LEU A 341 3.55 -18.26 1.93
C LEU A 341 4.63 -19.30 1.65
N ARG A 342 5.16 -19.96 2.69
CA ARG A 342 6.13 -21.06 2.55
C ARG A 342 5.56 -22.26 1.78
N GLN A 343 4.28 -22.60 1.96
CA GLN A 343 3.61 -23.67 1.19
C GLN A 343 3.53 -23.31 -0.30
N GLU A 344 3.33 -22.04 -0.63
CA GLU A 344 3.35 -21.50 -1.99
C GLU A 344 4.78 -21.16 -2.47
N ARG A 345 5.79 -21.65 -1.75
CA ARG A 345 7.23 -21.47 -1.98
C ARG A 345 7.69 -20.01 -1.87
N ALA A 346 6.86 -19.08 -1.42
CA ALA A 346 7.20 -17.68 -1.28
C ALA A 346 7.82 -17.46 0.09
N THR A 347 9.03 -16.89 0.14
CA THR A 347 9.68 -16.58 1.41
C THR A 347 9.31 -15.19 1.87
N ALA A 348 8.91 -15.11 3.14
CA ALA A 348 8.47 -13.88 3.77
C ALA A 348 9.17 -13.70 5.10
N ARG A 349 9.76 -12.52 5.28
CA ARG A 349 10.50 -12.14 6.48
C ARG A 349 9.79 -11.01 7.20
N LEU A 350 9.75 -11.07 8.52
CA LEU A 350 9.31 -9.94 9.33
C LEU A 350 10.34 -8.82 9.21
N LEU A 351 9.86 -7.59 9.11
CA LEU A 351 10.73 -6.42 9.06
C LEU A 351 11.03 -5.90 10.45
N ASN A 352 12.27 -5.51 10.68
CA ASN A 352 12.65 -4.74 11.87
C ASN A 352 12.29 -3.25 11.70
N ARG A 353 12.52 -2.44 12.74
CA ARG A 353 12.21 -1.01 12.75
C ARG A 353 12.82 -0.25 11.56
N ASP A 354 14.12 -0.41 11.34
CA ASP A 354 14.84 0.32 10.29
C ASP A 354 14.43 -0.13 8.90
N GLU A 355 14.11 -1.41 8.74
CA GLU A 355 13.63 -1.99 7.48
C GLU A 355 12.21 -1.55 7.15
N VAL A 356 11.32 -1.37 8.14
CA VAL A 356 10.01 -0.75 7.92
C VAL A 356 10.18 0.71 7.50
N LEU A 357 11.06 1.47 8.14
CA LEU A 357 11.34 2.84 7.75
C LEU A 357 11.97 2.92 6.34
N ALA A 358 12.84 1.98 5.98
CA ALA A 358 13.38 1.86 4.63
C ALA A 358 12.29 1.51 3.61
N ALA A 359 11.36 0.62 3.95
CA ALA A 359 10.20 0.30 3.10
C ALA A 359 9.29 1.53 2.92
N VAL A 360 9.04 2.31 3.98
CA VAL A 360 8.32 3.59 3.89
C VAL A 360 9.04 4.57 2.97
N ALA A 361 10.36 4.72 3.12
CA ALA A 361 11.17 5.58 2.27
C ALA A 361 11.07 5.16 0.79
N GLN A 362 11.17 3.86 0.53
CA GLN A 362 11.09 3.28 -0.80
C GLN A 362 9.70 3.45 -1.44
N LEU A 363 8.65 3.16 -0.68
CA LEU A 363 7.25 3.31 -1.10
C LEU A 363 6.90 4.76 -1.42
N THR A 364 7.48 5.72 -0.68
CA THR A 364 7.24 7.15 -0.85
C THR A 364 8.22 7.83 -1.78
N HIS A 365 9.17 7.07 -2.34
CA HIS A 365 10.27 7.58 -3.17
C HIS A 365 11.05 8.70 -2.46
N LEU A 366 11.18 8.60 -1.14
CA LEU A 366 11.94 9.50 -0.31
C LEU A 366 13.43 9.18 -0.48
N THR A 367 14.13 10.03 -1.21
CA THR A 367 15.58 9.94 -1.38
C THR A 367 16.28 10.39 -0.10
N GLY A 368 17.13 9.53 0.48
CA GLY A 368 17.94 9.83 1.67
C GLY A 368 19.06 10.87 1.44
N GLY A 369 19.01 11.62 0.34
CA GLY A 369 19.96 12.70 0.08
C GLY A 369 19.61 13.90 0.95
N ALA A 370 20.51 14.23 1.87
CA ALA A 370 20.56 15.53 2.52
C ALA A 370 20.64 16.60 1.42
N THR A 371 19.49 17.10 0.98
CA THR A 371 19.48 18.30 0.16
C THR A 371 19.70 19.42 1.14
N GLU A 372 20.91 19.99 1.15
CA GLU A 372 21.30 21.20 1.89
C GLU A 372 20.42 22.43 1.57
N SER A 373 19.42 22.28 0.69
CA SER A 373 18.37 23.26 0.45
C SER A 373 17.31 23.17 1.56
N THR A 374 17.56 23.88 2.65
CA THR A 374 16.72 24.02 3.85
C THR A 374 15.31 24.56 3.61
N ASP A 375 14.95 24.93 2.37
CA ASP A 375 13.71 25.65 2.06
C ASP A 375 12.61 24.78 1.43
N ARG A 376 12.92 23.54 1.03
CA ARG A 376 11.90 22.64 0.46
C ARG A 376 11.27 21.77 1.54
N PRO A 377 9.93 21.75 1.68
CA PRO A 377 9.31 20.87 2.65
C PRO A 377 9.52 19.40 2.26
N LEU A 378 9.66 18.56 3.28
CA LEU A 378 9.75 17.11 3.15
C LEU A 378 8.51 16.56 2.44
N ALA A 379 7.31 17.04 2.81
CA ALA A 379 6.09 16.68 2.13
C ALA A 379 5.09 17.84 2.01
N ARG A 380 4.29 17.86 0.95
CA ARG A 380 3.23 18.85 0.76
C ARG A 380 2.01 18.27 0.04
N GLU A 381 0.83 18.47 0.61
CA GLU A 381 -0.45 18.15 -0.01
C GLU A 381 -1.01 19.33 -0.80
N SER A 382 -1.11 19.16 -2.12
CA SER A 382 -1.92 20.01 -2.99
C SER A 382 -3.26 19.34 -3.26
N TRP A 383 -4.23 20.11 -3.78
CA TRP A 383 -5.55 19.55 -4.06
C TRP A 383 -5.51 18.35 -5.02
N ARG A 384 -4.65 18.38 -6.04
CA ARG A 384 -4.59 17.34 -7.09
C ARG A 384 -3.40 16.39 -6.98
N SER A 385 -2.52 16.61 -6.00
CA SER A 385 -1.28 15.83 -5.87
C SER A 385 -0.69 15.94 -4.47
N TRP A 386 0.03 14.92 -4.08
CA TRP A 386 0.96 14.94 -2.96
C TRP A 386 2.39 15.11 -3.48
N THR A 387 3.27 15.80 -2.77
CA THR A 387 4.69 15.85 -3.12
C THR A 387 5.54 15.40 -1.95
N VAL A 388 6.56 14.59 -2.22
CA VAL A 388 7.61 14.20 -1.26
C VAL A 388 8.95 14.66 -1.82
N GLN A 389 9.68 15.52 -1.10
CA GLN A 389 10.89 16.21 -1.59
C GLN A 389 10.72 16.86 -2.98
N GLY A 390 9.48 17.24 -3.32
CA GLY A 390 9.10 17.81 -4.61
C GLY A 390 8.84 16.81 -5.74
N VAL A 391 8.95 15.51 -5.50
CA VAL A 391 8.50 14.46 -6.42
C VAL A 391 6.97 14.36 -6.34
N PRO A 392 6.23 14.61 -7.45
CA PRO A 392 4.78 14.62 -7.43
C PRO A 392 4.19 13.20 -7.48
N GLN A 393 3.13 13.00 -6.71
CA GLN A 393 2.44 11.75 -6.54
C GLN A 393 0.92 11.97 -6.60
N SER A 394 0.20 11.01 -7.17
CA SER A 394 -1.26 10.98 -7.20
C SER A 394 -1.75 9.68 -6.59
N CYS A 395 -2.90 9.73 -5.94
CA CYS A 395 -3.53 8.57 -5.31
C CYS A 395 -4.92 8.37 -5.88
N HIS A 396 -5.28 7.12 -6.11
CA HIS A 396 -6.55 6.71 -6.69
C HIS A 396 -7.16 5.57 -5.88
N ARG A 397 -8.48 5.52 -5.82
CA ARG A 397 -9.25 4.39 -5.27
C ARG A 397 -10.03 3.71 -6.38
N LEU A 398 -10.08 2.38 -6.33
CA LEU A 398 -10.94 1.59 -7.20
C LEU A 398 -12.39 1.65 -6.69
N LEU A 399 -13.28 2.19 -7.52
CA LEU A 399 -14.70 2.32 -7.23
C LEU A 399 -15.54 1.16 -7.75
N ALA A 400 -15.16 0.62 -8.91
CA ALA A 400 -15.80 -0.52 -9.52
C ALA A 400 -14.74 -1.54 -9.92
N TRP A 401 -14.95 -2.78 -9.49
CA TRP A 401 -14.05 -3.87 -9.82
C TRP A 401 -14.05 -4.11 -11.34
N PRO A 402 -12.90 -4.39 -11.95
CA PRO A 402 -12.83 -4.74 -13.37
C PRO A 402 -13.68 -5.98 -13.68
N SER A 403 -14.54 -5.86 -14.68
CA SER A 403 -15.37 -6.96 -15.20
C SER A 403 -14.55 -8.02 -15.97
N ARG A 404 -13.40 -7.62 -16.52
CA ARG A 404 -12.48 -8.47 -17.25
C ARG A 404 -11.29 -8.82 -16.38
N ALA A 405 -10.73 -10.02 -16.58
CA ALA A 405 -9.49 -10.42 -15.93
C ALA A 405 -8.39 -9.39 -16.24
N TRP A 406 -7.72 -8.92 -15.19
CA TRP A 406 -6.66 -7.94 -15.28
C TRP A 406 -5.48 -8.42 -14.45
N GLN A 407 -4.27 -8.03 -14.86
CA GLN A 407 -3.05 -8.35 -14.14
C GLN A 407 -2.41 -7.06 -13.67
N ILE A 408 -2.14 -6.99 -12.37
CA ILE A 408 -1.60 -5.80 -11.71
C ILE A 408 -0.20 -5.47 -12.24
N ASP A 409 0.69 -6.46 -12.32
CA ASP A 409 2.10 -6.18 -12.68
C ASP A 409 2.25 -5.68 -14.14
N PRO A 410 1.63 -6.32 -15.16
CA PRO A 410 1.63 -5.77 -16.52
C PRO A 410 0.96 -4.39 -16.59
N LEU A 411 -0.13 -4.18 -15.86
CA LEU A 411 -0.82 -2.89 -15.82
C LEU A 411 0.12 -1.80 -15.28
N LEU A 412 0.76 -2.03 -14.14
CA LEU A 412 1.67 -1.05 -13.54
C LEU A 412 2.93 -0.80 -14.39
N ARG A 413 3.50 -1.85 -15.01
CA ARG A 413 4.65 -1.70 -15.93
C ARG A 413 4.31 -0.87 -17.18
N GLY A 414 3.08 -0.96 -17.67
CA GLY A 414 2.59 -0.23 -18.83
C GLY A 414 2.39 1.27 -18.58
N ILE A 415 2.29 1.71 -17.32
CA ILE A 415 2.05 3.11 -16.98
C ILE A 415 3.35 3.93 -17.11
N PRO A 416 3.32 5.13 -17.72
CA PRO A 416 4.47 6.02 -17.83
C PRO A 416 4.73 6.80 -16.52
N ALA A 417 4.82 6.09 -15.40
CA ALA A 417 5.17 6.63 -14.09
C ALA A 417 6.64 6.33 -13.75
N ALA A 418 7.24 7.09 -12.84
CA ALA A 418 8.55 6.77 -12.24
C ALA A 418 8.46 5.53 -11.35
N ALA A 419 7.34 5.36 -10.63
CA ALA A 419 6.97 4.14 -9.94
C ALA A 419 5.46 4.08 -9.74
N GLY A 420 4.92 2.87 -9.62
CA GLY A 420 3.52 2.62 -9.29
C GLY A 420 3.42 1.72 -8.07
N VAL A 421 2.57 2.07 -7.12
CA VAL A 421 2.25 1.28 -5.94
C VAL A 421 0.78 0.90 -6.00
N VAL A 422 0.46 -0.36 -5.76
CA VAL A 422 -0.90 -0.81 -5.48
C VAL A 422 -0.98 -1.32 -4.05
N SER A 423 -2.09 -1.02 -3.39
CA SER A 423 -2.46 -1.54 -2.08
C SER A 423 -3.78 -2.26 -2.21
N ILE A 424 -3.83 -3.52 -1.81
CA ILE A 424 -5.03 -4.35 -1.82
C ILE A 424 -5.31 -4.76 -0.37
N SER A 425 -6.33 -4.17 0.23
CA SER A 425 -6.76 -4.47 1.59
C SER A 425 -7.99 -5.37 1.57
N VAL A 426 -7.96 -6.42 2.38
CA VAL A 426 -9.01 -7.43 2.50
C VAL A 426 -9.37 -7.66 3.96
N ALA A 427 -10.67 -7.81 4.23
CA ALA A 427 -11.21 -8.17 5.52
C ALA A 427 -12.44 -9.05 5.36
N ARG A 428 -12.77 -9.82 6.39
CA ARG A 428 -14.00 -10.60 6.45
C ARG A 428 -15.13 -9.79 7.09
N GLU A 429 -16.34 -9.87 6.54
CA GLU A 429 -17.54 -9.27 7.15
C GLU A 429 -18.15 -10.29 8.13
N ASN A 430 -18.17 -9.98 9.44
CA ASN A 430 -18.64 -10.94 10.46
C ASN A 430 -20.18 -11.01 10.62
N ASP A 431 -20.92 -10.07 10.04
CA ASP A 431 -22.30 -9.75 10.45
C ASP A 431 -23.38 -10.25 9.48
N ARG A 432 -23.05 -11.18 8.57
CA ARG A 432 -24.03 -11.79 7.64
C ARG A 432 -23.92 -13.31 7.58
N PRO A 433 -25.05 -14.04 7.71
CA PRO A 433 -25.09 -15.47 7.46
C PRO A 433 -25.05 -15.73 5.94
N GLY A 434 -23.91 -16.25 5.49
CA GLY A 434 -23.60 -16.56 4.10
C GLY A 434 -22.09 -16.63 3.96
N ASP A 435 -21.58 -17.78 3.53
CA ASP A 435 -20.15 -18.09 3.55
C ASP A 435 -19.34 -17.08 2.70
N ASP A 436 -18.18 -16.66 3.23
CA ASP A 436 -17.07 -16.02 2.49
C ASP A 436 -17.23 -14.62 1.82
N ASP A 437 -18.14 -13.75 2.29
CA ASP A 437 -18.15 -12.34 1.80
C ASP A 437 -16.91 -11.57 2.36
N ALA A 438 -15.91 -11.39 1.49
CA ALA A 438 -14.72 -10.59 1.76
C ALA A 438 -14.89 -9.15 1.25
N LEU A 439 -14.60 -8.19 2.12
CA LEU A 439 -14.50 -6.78 1.79
C LEU A 439 -13.13 -6.53 1.19
N VAL A 440 -13.09 -6.04 -0.05
CA VAL A 440 -11.85 -5.72 -0.76
C VAL A 440 -11.80 -4.23 -1.05
N GLU A 441 -10.62 -3.67 -0.91
CA GLU A 441 -10.33 -2.32 -1.33
C GLU A 441 -9.01 -2.25 -2.06
N VAL A 442 -8.98 -1.49 -3.16
CA VAL A 442 -7.76 -1.28 -3.94
C VAL A 442 -7.48 0.20 -4.07
N ALA A 443 -6.26 0.58 -3.68
CA ALA A 443 -5.72 1.91 -3.88
C ALA A 443 -4.48 1.85 -4.78
N PHE A 444 -4.35 2.84 -5.67
CA PHE A 444 -3.18 3.01 -6.52
C PHE A 444 -2.49 4.32 -6.17
N ARG A 445 -1.17 4.32 -6.05
CA ARG A 445 -0.36 5.53 -5.98
C ARG A 445 0.61 5.55 -7.15
N LEU A 446 0.59 6.63 -7.91
CA LEU A 446 1.53 6.87 -9.00
C LEU A 446 2.54 7.93 -8.56
N ILE A 447 3.80 7.70 -8.91
CA ILE A 447 4.91 8.61 -8.64
C ILE A 447 5.41 9.11 -9.99
N GLY A 448 5.37 10.41 -10.23
CA GLY A 448 5.84 11.04 -11.47
C GLY A 448 7.23 11.63 -11.32
N THR A 449 7.96 11.77 -12.43
CA THR A 449 9.22 12.54 -12.47
C THR A 449 8.96 14.03 -12.35
N ASP A 450 7.83 14.48 -12.88
CA ASP A 450 7.36 15.87 -12.89
C ASP A 450 5.81 15.89 -12.99
N PRO A 451 5.16 17.05 -12.83
CA PRO A 451 3.70 17.13 -12.85
C PRO A 451 3.05 16.74 -14.19
N ALA A 452 3.72 16.94 -15.32
CA ALA A 452 3.18 16.59 -16.65
C ALA A 452 3.27 15.09 -16.91
N ALA A 453 4.38 14.46 -16.50
CA ALA A 453 4.54 13.02 -16.49
C ALA A 453 3.50 12.35 -15.58
N LEU A 454 3.27 12.91 -14.38
CA LEU A 454 2.23 12.42 -13.47
C LEU A 454 0.83 12.51 -14.10
N ALA A 455 0.49 13.64 -14.73
CA ALA A 455 -0.82 13.78 -15.41
C ALA A 455 -1.00 12.81 -16.59
N THR A 456 0.10 12.42 -17.24
CA THR A 456 0.09 11.40 -18.30
C THR A 456 -0.08 10.00 -17.71
N ALA A 457 0.60 9.70 -16.61
CA ALA A 457 0.43 8.46 -15.87
C ALA A 457 -0.99 8.30 -15.31
N ASP A 458 -1.59 9.37 -14.77
CA ASP A 458 -2.99 9.40 -14.30
C ASP A 458 -3.96 8.97 -15.42
N ARG A 459 -3.83 9.58 -16.61
CA ARG A 459 -4.67 9.26 -17.76
C ARG A 459 -4.47 7.83 -18.25
N ALA A 460 -3.22 7.35 -18.26
CA ALA A 460 -2.90 5.99 -18.66
C ALA A 460 -3.50 4.95 -17.69
N LEU A 461 -3.41 5.20 -16.37
CA LEU A 461 -4.01 4.33 -15.36
C LEU A 461 -5.54 4.32 -15.46
N ASP A 462 -6.18 5.48 -15.58
CA ASP A 462 -7.63 5.60 -15.72
C ASP A 462 -8.12 4.87 -16.98
N GLN A 463 -7.43 5.03 -18.11
CA GLN A 463 -7.75 4.31 -19.33
C GLN A 463 -7.55 2.80 -19.18
N ALA A 464 -6.42 2.35 -18.63
CA ALA A 464 -6.13 0.93 -18.45
C ALA A 464 -7.18 0.23 -17.58
N ILE A 465 -7.66 0.88 -16.51
CA ILE A 465 -8.73 0.32 -15.68
C ILE A 465 -10.08 0.33 -16.40
N ARG A 466 -10.40 1.40 -17.14
CA ARG A 466 -11.63 1.45 -17.95
C ARG A 466 -11.68 0.39 -19.03
N ASP A 467 -10.55 0.07 -19.68
CA ASP A 467 -10.46 -0.97 -20.71
C ASP A 467 -10.81 -2.37 -20.18
N HIS A 468 -10.63 -2.58 -18.88
CA HIS A 468 -11.03 -3.80 -18.16
C HIS A 468 -12.44 -3.70 -17.52
N GLY A 469 -13.17 -2.61 -17.78
CA GLY A 469 -14.50 -2.34 -17.24
C GLY A 469 -14.52 -1.91 -15.77
N GLY A 470 -13.38 -1.54 -15.21
CA GLY A 470 -13.29 -0.97 -13.86
C GLY A 470 -13.53 0.53 -13.86
N ARG A 471 -13.58 1.12 -12.67
CA ARG A 471 -13.60 2.58 -12.51
C ARG A 471 -12.70 3.02 -11.37
N LEU A 472 -11.94 4.08 -11.60
CA LEU A 472 -11.12 4.74 -10.59
C LEU A 472 -11.71 6.08 -10.17
N GLN A 473 -11.27 6.54 -9.01
CA GLN A 473 -11.41 7.91 -8.57
C GLN A 473 -10.08 8.41 -8.05
N ARG A 474 -9.61 9.55 -8.56
CA ARG A 474 -8.48 10.26 -7.96
C ARG A 474 -8.91 10.90 -6.64
N LEU A 475 -8.06 10.80 -5.62
CA LEU A 475 -8.30 11.29 -4.28
C LEU A 475 -7.96 12.78 -4.14
N ASP A 476 -8.56 13.61 -5.00
CA ASP A 476 -8.35 15.06 -4.96
C ASP A 476 -8.78 15.61 -3.58
N GLY A 477 -7.86 16.33 -2.93
CA GLY A 477 -8.01 16.84 -1.57
C GLY A 477 -7.81 15.78 -0.48
N GLU A 478 -7.61 14.51 -0.81
CA GLU A 478 -7.47 13.38 0.13
C GLU A 478 -6.20 12.56 -0.14
N HIS A 479 -5.20 13.15 -0.79
CA HIS A 479 -3.98 12.44 -1.14
C HIS A 479 -3.20 11.97 0.07
N ALA A 480 -3.22 12.70 1.20
CA ALA A 480 -2.60 12.22 2.44
C ALA A 480 -3.16 10.85 2.88
N HIS A 481 -4.49 10.68 2.84
CA HIS A 481 -5.16 9.42 3.14
C HIS A 481 -4.80 8.34 2.10
N GLY A 482 -4.72 8.75 0.83
CA GLY A 482 -4.23 7.91 -0.27
C GLY A 482 -2.81 7.37 -0.06
N VAL A 483 -1.91 8.23 0.40
CA VAL A 483 -0.52 7.90 0.72
C VAL A 483 -0.48 6.96 1.93
N ALA A 484 -1.24 7.24 2.99
CA ALA A 484 -1.33 6.40 4.18
C ALA A 484 -1.84 4.98 3.85
N ALA A 485 -2.87 4.85 3.00
CA ALA A 485 -3.37 3.53 2.59
C ALA A 485 -2.46 2.79 1.60
N THR A 486 -1.42 3.46 1.07
CA THR A 486 -0.37 2.85 0.25
C THR A 486 0.97 2.79 0.99
N LEU A 487 0.90 2.84 2.32
CA LEU A 487 1.98 2.57 3.27
C LEU A 487 1.64 1.34 4.11
N PRO A 488 2.62 0.73 4.80
CA PRO A 488 2.43 -0.51 5.53
C PRO A 488 1.75 -0.27 6.90
N LEU A 489 0.56 0.32 6.88
CA LEU A 489 -0.26 0.64 8.05
C LEU A 489 -1.45 -0.33 8.24
N GLY A 490 -1.63 -1.29 7.32
CA GLY A 490 -2.66 -2.33 7.43
C GLY A 490 -4.10 -1.86 7.19
N GLY A 491 -4.27 -0.63 6.70
CA GLY A 491 -5.56 0.05 6.66
C GLY A 491 -6.34 -0.07 5.35
N PHE A 492 -7.63 0.24 5.46
CA PHE A 492 -8.49 0.69 4.35
C PHE A 492 -8.34 2.21 4.17
N LEU A 493 -8.66 2.79 3.01
CA LEU A 493 -8.72 4.25 2.85
C LEU A 493 -9.87 4.80 3.70
N ARG A 494 -9.52 5.41 4.82
CA ARG A 494 -10.45 6.02 5.79
C ARG A 494 -10.92 7.39 5.29
#